data_AF-A0A7Z0TML5-F1
#
_entry.id   AF-A0A7Z0TML5-F1
#
_cell.length_a   1.000
_cell.length_b   1.000
_cell.length_c   1.000
_cell.angle_alpha   90.00
_cell.angle_beta   90.00
_cell.angle_gamma   90.00
#
_symmetry.space_group_name_H-M   'P 1'
#
loop_
_entity.id
_entity.type
_entity.pdbx_description
1 polymer ?
#
loop_
_entity_poly.entity_id
_entity_poly.type
_entity_poly.pdbx_seq_one_letter_code
_entity_poly.pdbx_strand_id
1 'polypeptide(L)'
;MTVFAPLNAWMFKAMSGHNVQILSVSIFIIGNLICAIAPNFLPLAAGRVISAYGAAMFTPSATALAVELLPPARKGFALSLIFGGMTVSQVAGVPATSWIADAIGWRFSFGFVVIAGLLALIIFAPMMSGIATKAPERGNSPISKGLSKATYGILSVTLFVVVSEFIVYSYVSVFIIGSLLAGVPLLSAALFAYGFGAVTGNVACGVLTDRFGPYKVLIAVVGAQLILLVGLVAFRQHGALTVLIAFFWGNVSYMYLVPIQHRLLGLAGDRSKLVLAMNSSTTFAGIAISAFLGGILVETSGVPSLAAASILIGLIGIGLAVAFMRDAAPAETATAACPR
;
A
#
# COMPACT_ATOMS: atom_id res chain seq x y z
N MET A 1 -9.26 5.87 2.36
CA MET A 1 -8.90 4.95 3.46
C MET A 1 -8.58 5.70 4.76
N THR A 2 -7.70 6.71 4.71
CA THR A 2 -7.24 7.56 5.83
C THR A 2 -8.34 8.10 6.75
N VAL A 3 -9.42 8.63 6.19
CA VAL A 3 -10.55 9.21 6.96
C VAL A 3 -11.55 8.15 7.40
N PHE A 4 -11.68 7.08 6.62
CA PHE A 4 -12.73 6.08 6.80
C PHE A 4 -12.42 5.08 7.93
N ALA A 5 -11.15 4.75 8.17
CA ALA A 5 -10.76 3.82 9.23
C ALA A 5 -11.30 4.21 10.64
N PRO A 6 -11.11 5.45 11.14
CA PRO A 6 -11.68 5.87 12.43
C PRO A 6 -13.21 6.02 12.40
N LEU A 7 -13.80 6.44 11.25
CA LEU A 7 -15.25 6.57 11.09
C LEU A 7 -15.95 5.20 11.19
N ASN A 8 -15.37 4.17 10.56
CA ASN A 8 -15.90 2.81 10.55
C ASN A 8 -15.87 2.16 11.92
N ALA A 9 -14.80 2.40 12.69
CA ALA A 9 -14.69 1.94 14.08
C ALA A 9 -15.76 2.55 15.00
N TRP A 10 -16.26 3.75 14.67
CA TRP A 10 -17.33 4.42 15.40
C TRP A 10 -18.73 3.98 14.93
N MET A 11 -18.98 3.95 13.61
CA MET A 11 -20.30 3.64 13.03
C MET A 11 -20.72 2.18 13.21
N PHE A 12 -19.79 1.22 13.10
CA PHE A 12 -20.11 -0.21 13.12
C PHE A 12 -19.79 -0.89 14.45
N LYS A 13 -19.72 -0.10 15.52
CA LYS A 13 -19.37 -0.53 16.88
C LYS A 13 -20.27 -1.62 17.47
N ALA A 14 -21.50 -1.77 16.95
CA ALA A 14 -22.48 -2.75 17.41
C ALA A 14 -22.64 -3.97 16.48
N MET A 15 -21.92 -4.03 15.36
CA MET A 15 -22.03 -5.14 14.40
C MET A 15 -20.99 -6.23 14.69
N SER A 16 -21.38 -7.49 14.50
CA SER A 16 -20.47 -8.63 14.51
C SER A 16 -19.38 -8.50 13.45
N GLY A 17 -18.16 -8.97 13.74
CA GLY A 17 -17.02 -8.85 12.82
C GLY A 17 -17.29 -9.46 11.43
N HIS A 18 -18.09 -10.51 11.38
CA HIS A 18 -18.49 -11.15 10.13
C HIS A 18 -19.46 -10.29 9.29
N ASN A 19 -20.41 -9.59 9.92
CA ASN A 19 -21.34 -8.72 9.21
C ASN A 19 -20.62 -7.50 8.64
N VAL A 20 -19.60 -7.00 9.34
CA VAL A 20 -18.74 -5.92 8.84
C VAL A 20 -17.96 -6.36 7.59
N GLN A 21 -17.45 -7.60 7.55
CA GLN A 21 -16.78 -8.13 6.36
C GLN A 21 -17.74 -8.27 5.18
N ILE A 22 -18.91 -8.90 5.36
CA ILE A 22 -19.90 -9.05 4.29
C ILE A 22 -20.32 -7.67 3.76
N LEU A 23 -20.58 -6.72 4.66
CA LEU A 23 -20.92 -5.35 4.29
C LEU A 23 -19.80 -4.68 3.50
N SER A 24 -18.54 -4.82 3.95
CA SER A 24 -17.39 -4.20 3.29
C SER A 24 -17.19 -4.71 1.86
N VAL A 25 -17.35 -6.03 1.64
CA VAL A 25 -17.26 -6.64 0.30
C VAL A 25 -18.44 -6.21 -0.56
N SER A 26 -19.67 -6.17 -0.01
CA SER A 26 -20.85 -5.69 -0.72
C SER A 26 -20.71 -4.24 -1.20
N ILE A 27 -20.25 -3.34 -0.32
CA ILE A 27 -19.98 -1.94 -0.67
C ILE A 27 -18.91 -1.85 -1.77
N PHE A 28 -17.85 -2.65 -1.64
CA PHE A 28 -16.79 -2.71 -2.65
C PHE A 28 -17.33 -3.14 -4.02
N ILE A 29 -18.17 -4.18 -4.06
CA ILE A 29 -18.82 -4.66 -5.29
C ILE A 29 -19.71 -3.59 -5.90
N ILE A 30 -20.57 -2.94 -5.10
CA ILE A 30 -21.46 -1.88 -5.57
C ILE A 30 -20.66 -0.73 -6.19
N GLY A 31 -19.59 -0.28 -5.53
CA GLY A 31 -18.73 0.77 -6.05
C GLY A 31 -18.08 0.40 -7.39
N ASN A 32 -17.61 -0.84 -7.54
CA ASN A 32 -17.04 -1.32 -8.80
C ASN A 32 -18.11 -1.52 -9.89
N LEU A 33 -19.33 -1.93 -9.53
CA LEU A 33 -20.44 -2.04 -10.48
C LEU A 33 -20.81 -0.67 -11.04
N ILE A 34 -20.89 0.36 -10.18
CA ILE A 34 -21.09 1.75 -10.60
C ILE A 34 -19.99 2.17 -11.58
N CYS A 35 -18.71 1.82 -11.30
CA CYS A 35 -17.60 2.12 -12.20
C CYS A 35 -17.75 1.43 -13.56
N ALA A 36 -18.18 0.16 -13.57
CA ALA A 36 -18.33 -0.63 -14.80
C ALA A 36 -19.39 -0.04 -15.74
N ILE A 37 -20.50 0.47 -15.19
CA ILE A 37 -21.62 1.03 -15.96
C ILE A 37 -21.59 2.56 -16.08
N ALA A 38 -20.51 3.21 -15.60
CA ALA A 38 -20.44 4.67 -15.54
C ALA A 38 -20.54 5.30 -16.95
N PRO A 39 -21.52 6.20 -17.21
CA PRO A 39 -21.67 6.86 -18.50
C PRO A 39 -20.67 8.01 -18.69
N ASN A 40 -20.22 8.62 -17.60
CA ASN A 40 -19.25 9.72 -17.58
C ASN A 40 -18.42 9.72 -16.29
N PHE A 41 -17.56 10.72 -16.13
CA PHE A 41 -16.60 10.80 -15.03
C PHE A 41 -17.23 10.88 -13.64
N LEU A 42 -18.39 11.54 -13.48
CA LEU A 42 -18.93 11.82 -12.15
C LEU A 42 -19.44 10.53 -11.44
N PRO A 43 -20.23 9.64 -12.08
CA PRO A 43 -20.55 8.33 -11.54
C PRO A 43 -19.31 7.45 -11.34
N LEU A 44 -18.32 7.53 -12.23
CA LEU A 44 -17.06 6.79 -12.07
C LEU A 44 -16.33 7.22 -10.79
N ALA A 45 -16.19 8.53 -10.56
CA ALA A 45 -15.57 9.08 -9.37
C ALA A 45 -16.34 8.67 -8.09
N ALA A 46 -17.67 8.75 -8.11
CA ALA A 46 -18.51 8.29 -7.00
C ALA A 46 -18.31 6.79 -6.71
N GLY A 47 -18.32 5.95 -7.75
CA GLY A 47 -18.04 4.51 -7.63
C GLY A 47 -16.65 4.21 -7.06
N ARG A 48 -15.65 5.02 -7.40
CA ARG A 48 -14.29 4.95 -6.83
C ARG A 48 -14.27 5.29 -5.34
N VAL A 49 -15.02 6.31 -4.91
CA VAL A 49 -15.16 6.65 -3.49
C VAL A 49 -15.83 5.51 -2.72
N ILE A 50 -16.93 4.97 -3.25
CA ILE A 50 -17.69 3.87 -2.63
C ILE A 50 -16.83 2.60 -2.54
N SER A 51 -16.15 2.21 -3.63
CA SER A 51 -15.27 1.04 -3.62
C SER A 51 -14.07 1.23 -2.67
N ALA A 52 -13.45 2.42 -2.65
CA ALA A 52 -12.38 2.72 -1.71
C ALA A 52 -12.85 2.67 -0.25
N TYR A 53 -14.10 3.01 0.04
CA TYR A 53 -14.70 2.89 1.37
C TYR A 53 -14.85 1.42 1.79
N GLY A 54 -15.42 0.58 0.93
CA GLY A 54 -15.54 -0.87 1.19
C GLY A 54 -14.18 -1.54 1.40
N ALA A 55 -13.20 -1.24 0.55
CA ALA A 55 -11.83 -1.76 0.70
C ALA A 55 -11.15 -1.29 2.02
N ALA A 56 -11.42 -0.06 2.47
CA ALA A 56 -10.87 0.48 3.71
C ALA A 56 -11.43 -0.21 4.96
N MET A 57 -12.68 -0.70 4.88
CA MET A 57 -13.32 -1.47 5.95
C MET A 57 -12.78 -2.90 6.04
N PHE A 58 -12.47 -3.52 4.90
CA PHE A 58 -12.19 -4.94 4.81
C PHE A 58 -10.93 -5.36 5.58
N THR A 59 -9.79 -4.70 5.34
CA THR A 59 -8.49 -5.12 5.91
C THR A 59 -8.45 -5.11 7.46
N PRO A 60 -8.84 -4.02 8.16
CA PRO A 60 -8.80 -4.01 9.62
C PRO A 60 -9.83 -4.96 10.24
N SER A 61 -11.00 -5.13 9.62
CA SER A 61 -12.01 -6.08 10.12
C SER A 61 -11.57 -7.55 9.91
N ALA A 62 -10.97 -7.87 8.77
CA ALA A 62 -10.47 -9.21 8.47
C ALA A 62 -9.34 -9.65 9.40
N THR A 63 -8.38 -8.75 9.67
CA THR A 63 -7.28 -9.02 10.60
C THR A 63 -7.77 -9.19 12.04
N ALA A 64 -8.71 -8.34 12.49
CA ALA A 64 -9.32 -8.45 13.81
C ALA A 64 -10.09 -9.78 13.98
N LEU A 65 -10.92 -10.14 13.01
CA LEU A 65 -11.67 -11.39 13.03
C LEU A 65 -10.73 -12.61 13.05
N ALA A 66 -9.69 -12.63 12.20
CA ALA A 66 -8.74 -13.74 12.19
C ALA A 66 -8.04 -13.93 13.54
N VAL A 67 -7.74 -12.82 14.23
CA VAL A 67 -7.14 -12.83 15.57
C VAL A 67 -8.12 -13.29 16.65
N GLU A 68 -9.43 -13.08 16.46
CA GLU A 68 -10.49 -13.52 17.38
C GLU A 68 -10.77 -15.02 17.24
N LEU A 69 -10.81 -15.54 16.01
CA LEU A 69 -11.21 -16.92 15.71
C LEU A 69 -10.11 -17.96 15.94
N LEU A 70 -8.84 -17.55 15.92
CA LEU A 70 -7.72 -18.48 16.00
C LEU A 70 -7.00 -18.44 17.36
N PRO A 71 -6.50 -19.60 17.84
CA PRO A 71 -5.67 -19.66 19.03
C PRO A 71 -4.36 -18.87 18.84
N PRO A 72 -3.74 -18.32 19.91
CA PRO A 72 -2.54 -17.49 19.82
C PRO A 72 -1.43 -18.02 18.91
N ALA A 73 -1.17 -19.34 18.97
CA ALA A 73 -0.16 -20.01 18.16
C ALA A 73 -0.41 -19.96 16.64
N ARG A 74 -1.65 -19.72 16.20
CA ARG A 74 -2.04 -19.68 14.77
C ARG A 74 -2.37 -18.28 14.24
N LYS A 75 -2.36 -17.26 15.09
CA LYS A 75 -2.67 -15.87 14.68
C LYS A 75 -1.70 -15.35 13.64
N GLY A 76 -0.40 -15.62 13.82
CA GLY A 76 0.64 -15.24 12.86
C GLY A 76 0.40 -15.89 11.49
N PHE A 77 0.07 -17.18 11.46
CA PHE A 77 -0.25 -17.89 10.21
C PHE A 77 -1.48 -17.28 9.51
N ALA A 78 -2.55 -17.00 10.25
CA ALA A 78 -3.75 -16.39 9.69
C ALA A 78 -3.47 -14.99 9.11
N LEU A 79 -2.69 -14.15 9.81
CA LEU A 79 -2.26 -12.86 9.29
C LEU A 79 -1.38 -13.03 8.04
N SER A 80 -0.47 -14.01 8.03
CA SER A 80 0.37 -14.30 6.86
C SER A 80 -0.45 -14.72 5.63
N LEU A 81 -1.56 -15.45 5.81
CA LEU A 81 -2.49 -15.78 4.72
C LEU A 81 -3.22 -14.54 4.18
N ILE A 82 -3.70 -13.66 5.07
CA ILE A 82 -4.39 -12.42 4.68
C ILE A 82 -3.45 -11.51 3.88
N PHE A 83 -2.26 -11.25 4.40
CA PHE A 83 -1.27 -10.41 3.72
C PHE A 83 -0.64 -11.11 2.50
N GLY A 84 -0.51 -12.44 2.54
CA GLY A 84 -0.12 -13.26 1.40
C GLY A 84 -1.12 -13.15 0.25
N GLY A 85 -2.42 -13.13 0.55
CA GLY A 85 -3.47 -12.87 -0.43
C GLY A 85 -3.31 -11.50 -1.11
N MET A 86 -2.94 -10.45 -0.36
CA MET A 86 -2.63 -9.13 -0.94
C MET A 86 -1.48 -9.24 -1.95
N THR A 87 -0.43 -10.00 -1.62
CA THR A 87 0.72 -10.23 -2.50
C THR A 87 0.31 -10.95 -3.79
N VAL A 88 -0.46 -12.04 -3.68
CA VAL A 88 -0.98 -12.78 -4.84
C VAL A 88 -1.87 -11.91 -5.72
N SER A 89 -2.73 -11.07 -5.10
CA SER A 89 -3.59 -10.15 -5.85
C SER A 89 -2.82 -9.07 -6.61
N GLN A 90 -1.65 -8.63 -6.13
CA GLN A 90 -0.79 -7.72 -6.89
C GLN A 90 -0.17 -8.40 -8.11
N VAL A 91 0.32 -9.64 -7.94
CA VAL A 91 0.98 -10.38 -9.03
C VAL A 91 -0.01 -10.85 -10.11
N ALA A 92 -1.17 -11.35 -9.71
CA ALA A 92 -2.14 -11.89 -10.65
C ALA A 92 -3.21 -10.87 -11.04
N GLY A 93 -3.74 -10.12 -10.06
CA GLY A 93 -4.89 -9.24 -10.25
C GLY A 93 -4.58 -7.99 -11.07
N VAL A 94 -3.45 -7.32 -10.83
CA VAL A 94 -3.08 -6.11 -11.57
C VAL A 94 -2.82 -6.43 -13.06
N PRO A 95 -2.03 -7.47 -13.41
CA PRO A 95 -1.83 -7.84 -14.81
C PRO A 95 -3.12 -8.34 -15.47
N ALA A 96 -3.93 -9.15 -14.78
CA ALA A 96 -5.20 -9.63 -15.34
C ALA A 96 -6.16 -8.46 -15.65
N THR A 97 -6.33 -7.52 -14.71
CA THR A 97 -7.21 -6.35 -14.92
C THR A 97 -6.66 -5.40 -15.99
N SER A 98 -5.34 -5.25 -16.10
CA SER A 98 -4.69 -4.44 -17.15
C SER A 98 -4.85 -5.11 -18.53
N TRP A 99 -4.62 -6.42 -18.62
CA TRP A 99 -4.82 -7.18 -19.86
C TRP A 99 -6.26 -7.14 -20.35
N ILE A 100 -7.25 -7.26 -19.44
CA ILE A 100 -8.67 -7.09 -19.78
C ILE A 100 -8.94 -5.67 -20.29
N ALA A 101 -8.35 -4.65 -19.65
CA ALA A 101 -8.53 -3.26 -20.06
C ALA A 101 -7.98 -3.01 -21.46
N ASP A 102 -6.81 -3.58 -21.78
CA ASP A 102 -6.16 -3.47 -23.08
C ASP A 102 -6.92 -4.26 -24.17
N ALA A 103 -7.44 -5.45 -23.84
CA ALA A 103 -8.05 -6.36 -24.82
C ALA A 103 -9.51 -6.02 -25.17
N ILE A 104 -10.34 -5.73 -24.16
CA ILE A 104 -11.79 -5.55 -24.33
C ILE A 104 -12.32 -4.26 -23.69
N GLY A 105 -11.47 -3.49 -23.02
CA GLY A 105 -11.80 -2.18 -22.46
C GLY A 105 -11.91 -2.15 -20.94
N TRP A 106 -11.55 -1.00 -20.35
CA TRP A 106 -11.44 -0.79 -18.91
C TRP A 106 -12.72 -1.07 -18.09
N ARG A 107 -13.91 -0.95 -18.71
CA ARG A 107 -15.19 -1.26 -18.05
C ARG A 107 -15.29 -2.73 -17.66
N PHE A 108 -14.75 -3.63 -18.48
CA PHE A 108 -14.74 -5.06 -18.21
C PHE A 108 -13.75 -5.43 -17.10
N SER A 109 -12.71 -4.63 -16.87
CA SER A 109 -11.83 -4.81 -15.71
C SER A 109 -12.58 -4.59 -14.40
N PHE A 110 -13.46 -3.58 -14.33
CA PHE A 110 -14.36 -3.40 -13.19
C PHE A 110 -15.38 -4.54 -13.08
N GLY A 111 -15.95 -4.99 -14.21
CA GLY A 111 -16.86 -6.14 -14.25
C GLY A 111 -16.20 -7.44 -13.74
N PHE A 112 -14.96 -7.70 -14.10
CA PHE A 112 -14.17 -8.81 -13.59
C PHE A 112 -14.01 -8.75 -12.06
N VAL A 113 -13.69 -7.57 -11.52
CA VAL A 113 -13.60 -7.35 -10.07
C VAL A 113 -14.96 -7.57 -9.38
N VAL A 114 -16.07 -7.16 -10.00
CA VAL A 114 -17.43 -7.42 -9.51
C VAL A 114 -17.71 -8.93 -9.44
N ILE A 115 -17.41 -9.68 -10.50
CA ILE A 115 -17.61 -11.13 -10.55
C ILE A 115 -16.77 -11.83 -9.48
N ALA A 116 -15.48 -11.48 -9.36
CA ALA A 116 -14.59 -12.03 -8.34
C ALA A 116 -15.08 -11.72 -6.92
N GLY A 117 -15.56 -10.50 -6.68
CA GLY A 117 -16.16 -10.10 -5.40
C GLY A 117 -17.43 -10.87 -5.06
N LEU A 118 -18.32 -11.08 -6.05
CA LEU A 118 -19.53 -11.88 -5.87
C LEU A 118 -19.21 -13.34 -5.54
N LEU A 119 -18.23 -13.94 -6.25
CA LEU A 119 -17.75 -15.29 -5.94
C LEU A 119 -17.19 -15.37 -4.52
N ALA A 120 -16.38 -14.40 -4.11
CA ALA A 120 -15.87 -14.32 -2.75
C ALA A 120 -17.01 -14.22 -1.72
N LEU A 121 -18.05 -13.42 -1.98
CA LEU A 121 -19.20 -13.26 -1.09
C LEU A 121 -20.05 -14.54 -1.00
N ILE A 122 -20.27 -15.23 -2.13
CA ILE A 122 -21.00 -16.51 -2.19
C ILE A 122 -20.28 -17.59 -1.40
N ILE A 123 -18.94 -17.64 -1.47
CA ILE A 123 -18.13 -18.62 -0.74
C ILE A 123 -18.07 -18.23 0.76
N PHE A 124 -17.86 -16.95 1.06
CA PHE A 124 -17.56 -16.50 2.41
C PHE A 124 -18.78 -16.34 3.30
N ALA A 125 -19.90 -15.82 2.79
CA ALA A 125 -21.08 -15.53 3.60
C ALA A 125 -21.67 -16.77 4.31
N PRO A 126 -21.79 -17.95 3.67
CA PRO A 126 -22.26 -19.17 4.33
C PRO A 126 -21.28 -19.72 5.38
N MET A 127 -19.97 -19.56 5.16
CA MET A 127 -18.95 -20.01 6.12
C MET A 127 -18.96 -19.17 7.41
N MET A 128 -19.44 -17.94 7.32
CA MET A 128 -19.44 -16.97 8.41
C MET A 128 -20.71 -16.95 9.25
N SER A 129 -21.84 -17.41 8.71
CA SER A 129 -23.14 -17.41 9.41
C SER A 129 -23.17 -18.32 10.65
N GLY A 130 -22.24 -19.27 10.76
CA GLY A 130 -22.10 -20.16 11.92
C GLY A 130 -21.18 -19.64 13.04
N ILE A 131 -20.59 -18.45 12.88
CA ILE A 131 -19.53 -17.97 13.78
C ILE A 131 -20.08 -16.89 14.73
N ALA A 132 -20.26 -17.28 16.00
CA ALA A 132 -20.59 -16.35 17.09
C ALA A 132 -19.35 -15.53 17.48
N THR A 133 -19.23 -14.33 16.93
CA THR A 133 -18.17 -13.36 17.30
C THR A 133 -18.66 -12.47 18.43
N LYS A 134 -17.83 -12.23 19.45
CA LYS A 134 -18.15 -11.24 20.49
C LYS A 134 -17.85 -9.84 19.95
N ALA A 135 -18.69 -8.87 20.28
CA ALA A 135 -18.39 -7.47 19.97
C ALA A 135 -17.03 -7.09 20.62
N PRO A 136 -16.16 -6.33 19.93
CA PRO A 136 -14.82 -6.04 20.46
C PRO A 136 -14.89 -5.33 21.82
N GLU A 137 -14.07 -5.77 22.78
CA GLU A 137 -13.94 -5.08 24.07
C GLU A 137 -13.38 -3.67 23.88
N ARG A 138 -13.96 -2.72 24.63
CA ARG A 138 -13.67 -1.29 24.59
C ARG A 138 -12.21 -1.01 24.94
N GLY A 139 -11.40 -0.68 23.94
CA GLY A 139 -10.13 0.00 24.16
C GLY A 139 -10.35 1.51 24.26
N ASN A 140 -10.42 2.06 25.47
CA ASN A 140 -10.22 3.50 25.70
C ASN A 140 -8.74 3.82 25.46
N SER A 141 -8.33 3.95 24.18
CA SER A 141 -7.00 4.50 23.90
C SER A 141 -7.02 5.98 24.25
N PRO A 142 -6.21 6.46 25.20
CA PRO A 142 -6.18 7.87 25.56
C PRO A 142 -5.59 8.66 24.39
N ILE A 143 -6.44 9.29 23.58
CA ILE A 143 -6.04 10.24 22.53
C ILE A 143 -5.47 11.54 23.15
N SER A 144 -5.46 11.65 24.49
CA SER A 144 -5.19 12.88 25.23
C SER A 144 -3.72 13.33 25.32
N LYS A 145 -2.73 12.51 24.88
CA LYS A 145 -1.31 12.92 24.84
C LYS A 145 -0.78 12.83 23.41
N GLY A 146 -0.26 13.94 22.89
CA GLY A 146 0.39 14.02 21.57
C GLY A 146 1.53 13.01 21.40
N LEU A 147 1.85 12.69 20.14
CA LEU A 147 2.99 11.82 19.80
C LEU A 147 4.31 12.58 19.86
N SER A 148 5.42 11.85 19.92
CA SER A 148 6.75 12.46 19.95
C SER A 148 7.09 13.18 18.63
N LYS A 149 7.97 14.19 18.68
CA LYS A 149 8.49 14.87 17.49
C LYS A 149 9.14 13.87 16.50
N ALA A 150 9.81 12.84 17.03
CA ALA A 150 10.42 11.79 16.22
C ALA A 150 9.37 10.95 15.46
N THR A 151 8.24 10.64 16.11
CA THR A 151 7.13 9.92 15.47
C THR A 151 6.55 10.72 14.31
N TYR A 152 6.28 12.02 14.51
CA TYR A 152 5.82 12.89 13.43
C TYR A 152 6.87 13.02 12.30
N GLY A 153 8.15 13.11 12.65
CA GLY A 153 9.23 13.15 11.66
C GLY A 153 9.27 11.89 10.78
N ILE A 154 9.09 10.70 11.35
CA ILE A 154 9.03 9.45 10.58
C ILE A 154 7.74 9.37 9.75
N LEU A 155 6.60 9.86 10.25
CA LEU A 155 5.39 9.96 9.43
C LEU A 155 5.61 10.91 8.23
N SER A 156 6.37 12.00 8.41
CA SER A 156 6.78 12.84 7.27
C SER A 156 7.67 12.09 6.29
N VAL A 157 8.62 11.26 6.77
CA VAL A 157 9.40 10.36 5.89
C VAL A 157 8.47 9.47 5.07
N THR A 158 7.49 8.81 5.70
CA THR A 158 6.47 8.00 5.01
C THR A 158 5.79 8.81 3.91
N LEU A 159 5.31 10.01 4.24
CA LEU A 159 4.57 10.85 3.31
C LEU A 159 5.40 11.15 2.05
N PHE A 160 6.61 11.66 2.21
CA PHE A 160 7.45 12.09 1.09
C PHE A 160 7.94 10.90 0.24
N VAL A 161 8.32 9.79 0.87
CA VAL A 161 8.74 8.58 0.14
C VAL A 161 7.58 8.03 -0.70
N VAL A 162 6.39 7.94 -0.10
CA VAL A 162 5.19 7.46 -0.81
C VAL A 162 4.79 8.42 -1.94
N VAL A 163 4.82 9.73 -1.71
CA VAL A 163 4.50 10.70 -2.77
C VAL A 163 5.49 10.60 -3.93
N SER A 164 6.79 10.49 -3.63
CA SER A 164 7.85 10.35 -4.63
C SER A 164 7.66 9.10 -5.51
N GLU A 165 7.25 7.97 -4.94
CA GLU A 165 6.99 6.76 -5.70
C GLU A 165 5.71 6.86 -6.54
N PHE A 166 4.60 7.21 -5.89
CA PHE A 166 3.29 7.10 -6.50
C PHE A 166 2.99 8.19 -7.53
N ILE A 167 3.74 9.30 -7.54
CA ILE A 167 3.58 10.35 -8.56
C ILE A 167 3.96 9.85 -9.95
N VAL A 168 4.90 8.89 -10.05
CA VAL A 168 5.23 8.24 -11.32
C VAL A 168 4.35 7.01 -11.53
N TYR A 169 4.19 6.16 -10.51
CA TYR A 169 3.42 4.91 -10.62
C TYR A 169 1.98 5.14 -11.08
N SER A 170 1.30 6.18 -10.54
CA SER A 170 -0.09 6.50 -10.90
C SER A 170 -0.27 6.86 -12.37
N TYR A 171 0.80 7.28 -13.05
CA TYR A 171 0.79 7.76 -14.43
C TYR A 171 1.68 6.90 -15.34
N VAL A 172 2.11 5.71 -14.88
CA VAL A 172 3.04 4.87 -15.63
C VAL A 172 2.53 4.52 -17.02
N SER A 173 1.22 4.32 -17.19
CA SER A 173 0.59 4.05 -18.49
C SER A 173 0.75 5.20 -19.47
N VAL A 174 0.59 6.44 -19.01
CA VAL A 174 0.81 7.65 -19.81
C VAL A 174 2.31 7.88 -20.01
N PHE A 175 3.14 7.45 -19.06
CA PHE A 175 4.59 7.60 -19.11
C PHE A 175 5.25 6.78 -20.23
N ILE A 176 4.79 5.55 -20.43
CA ILE A 176 5.31 4.61 -21.44
C ILE A 176 4.38 4.46 -22.65
N ILE A 177 3.40 5.35 -22.79
CA ILE A 177 2.47 5.32 -23.92
C ILE A 177 3.24 5.38 -25.25
N GLY A 178 2.83 4.56 -26.22
CA GLY A 178 3.50 4.45 -27.53
C GLY A 178 4.82 3.67 -27.51
N SER A 179 5.31 3.22 -26.35
CA SER A 179 6.50 2.36 -26.27
C SER A 179 6.09 0.90 -26.50
N LEU A 180 6.85 0.18 -27.33
CA LEU A 180 6.56 -1.20 -27.71
C LEU A 180 7.66 -2.15 -27.21
N LEU A 181 7.25 -3.36 -26.85
CA LEU A 181 8.14 -4.50 -26.66
C LEU A 181 7.92 -5.48 -27.81
N ALA A 182 8.88 -5.53 -28.74
CA ALA A 182 8.80 -6.42 -29.90
C ALA A 182 7.47 -6.31 -30.68
N GLY A 183 6.92 -5.09 -30.81
CA GLY A 183 5.67 -4.83 -31.52
C GLY A 183 4.38 -4.98 -30.68
N VAL A 184 4.48 -5.38 -29.41
CA VAL A 184 3.34 -5.54 -28.49
C VAL A 184 3.31 -4.41 -27.46
N PRO A 185 2.13 -3.97 -26.96
CA PRO A 185 2.04 -2.99 -25.89
C PRO A 185 2.88 -3.37 -24.66
N LEU A 186 3.77 -2.45 -24.28
CA LEU A 186 4.75 -2.64 -23.22
C LEU A 186 4.15 -2.61 -21.81
N LEU A 187 2.99 -1.96 -21.64
CA LEU A 187 2.41 -1.66 -20.33
C LEU A 187 2.14 -2.90 -19.49
N SER A 188 1.46 -3.89 -20.05
CA SER A 188 1.09 -5.10 -19.31
C SER A 188 2.34 -5.89 -18.90
N ALA A 189 3.36 -5.95 -19.77
CA ALA A 189 4.65 -6.60 -19.46
C ALA A 189 5.43 -5.84 -18.37
N ALA A 190 5.47 -4.51 -18.44
CA ALA A 190 6.14 -3.68 -17.44
C ALA A 190 5.45 -3.77 -16.06
N LEU A 191 4.11 -3.74 -16.01
CA LEU A 191 3.34 -3.90 -14.78
C LEU A 191 3.47 -5.31 -14.20
N PHE A 192 3.51 -6.34 -15.05
CA PHE A 192 3.77 -7.71 -14.61
C PHE A 192 5.17 -7.83 -13.99
N ALA A 193 6.19 -7.30 -14.66
CA ALA A 193 7.57 -7.28 -14.16
C ALA A 193 7.67 -6.49 -12.84
N TYR A 194 7.05 -5.32 -12.77
CA TYR A 194 6.97 -4.51 -11.54
C TYR A 194 6.29 -5.29 -10.40
N GLY A 195 5.15 -5.92 -10.66
CA GLY A 195 4.43 -6.71 -9.66
C GLY A 195 5.24 -7.89 -9.15
N PHE A 196 5.91 -8.62 -10.05
CA PHE A 196 6.80 -9.71 -9.68
C PHE A 196 8.00 -9.21 -8.85
N GLY A 197 8.59 -8.09 -9.24
CA GLY A 197 9.65 -7.42 -8.48
C GLY A 197 9.19 -7.01 -7.08
N ALA A 198 7.99 -6.45 -6.93
CA ALA A 198 7.44 -6.05 -5.64
C ALA A 198 7.33 -7.21 -4.65
N VAL A 199 7.03 -8.42 -5.13
CA VAL A 199 7.01 -9.61 -4.28
C VAL A 199 8.42 -9.98 -3.81
N THR A 200 9.39 -10.05 -4.73
CA THR A 200 10.77 -10.41 -4.36
C THR A 200 11.39 -9.36 -3.43
N GLY A 201 11.11 -8.08 -3.69
CA GLY A 201 11.49 -6.95 -2.86
C GLY A 201 10.95 -7.02 -1.44
N ASN A 202 9.64 -7.27 -1.30
CA ASN A 202 8.99 -7.35 0.01
C ASN A 202 9.52 -8.51 0.85
N VAL A 203 9.80 -9.66 0.25
CA VAL A 203 10.43 -10.79 0.96
C VAL A 203 11.85 -10.44 1.40
N ALA A 204 12.65 -9.83 0.51
CA ALA A 204 14.01 -9.42 0.82
C ALA A 204 14.09 -8.31 1.87
N CYS A 205 13.07 -7.45 1.96
CA CYS A 205 13.07 -6.26 2.81
C CYS A 205 13.24 -6.59 4.30
N GLY A 206 12.55 -7.60 4.82
CA GLY A 206 12.68 -8.01 6.22
C GLY A 206 14.12 -8.45 6.54
N VAL A 207 14.65 -9.36 5.72
CA VAL A 207 16.03 -9.89 5.86
C VAL A 207 17.07 -8.77 5.79
N LEU A 208 16.92 -7.85 4.85
CA LEU A 208 17.83 -6.71 4.69
C LEU A 208 17.72 -5.74 5.87
N THR A 209 16.50 -5.48 6.35
CA THR A 209 16.25 -4.59 7.49
C THR A 209 16.88 -5.14 8.76
N ASP A 210 16.74 -6.44 9.01
CA ASP A 210 17.34 -7.10 10.17
C ASP A 210 18.87 -7.13 10.08
N ARG A 211 19.42 -7.36 8.87
CA ARG A 211 20.87 -7.47 8.66
C ARG A 211 21.60 -6.14 8.67
N PHE A 212 21.03 -5.10 8.06
CA PHE A 212 21.71 -3.82 7.82
C PHE A 212 21.13 -2.65 8.63
N GLY A 213 19.99 -2.85 9.28
CA GLY A 213 19.26 -1.85 10.03
C GLY A 213 18.31 -1.01 9.17
N PRO A 214 17.21 -0.51 9.75
CA PRO A 214 16.14 0.18 9.03
C PRO A 214 16.62 1.46 8.32
N TYR A 215 17.53 2.21 8.94
CA TYR A 215 18.05 3.44 8.36
C TYR A 215 18.80 3.20 7.03
N LYS A 216 19.77 2.27 7.02
CA LYS A 216 20.59 2.02 5.83
C LYS A 216 19.77 1.45 4.68
N VAL A 217 18.85 0.53 5.00
CA VAL A 217 17.95 -0.06 4.01
C VAL A 217 17.05 1.00 3.39
N LEU A 218 16.43 1.86 4.21
CA LEU A 218 15.56 2.91 3.70
C LEU A 218 16.31 3.86 2.74
N ILE A 219 17.51 4.32 3.12
CA ILE A 219 18.30 5.22 2.27
C ILE A 219 18.70 4.54 0.95
N ALA A 220 19.14 3.29 1.00
CA ALA A 220 19.51 2.53 -0.18
C ALA A 220 18.33 2.30 -1.12
N VAL A 221 17.18 1.92 -0.58
CA VAL A 221 15.94 1.66 -1.33
C VAL A 221 15.43 2.92 -2.01
N VAL A 222 15.31 4.03 -1.26
CA VAL A 222 14.82 5.30 -1.83
C VAL A 222 15.81 5.84 -2.85
N GLY A 223 17.12 5.75 -2.58
CA GLY A 223 18.16 6.11 -3.55
C GLY A 223 18.09 5.28 -4.84
N ALA A 224 17.95 3.97 -4.73
CA ALA A 224 17.79 3.07 -5.86
C ALA A 224 16.51 3.38 -6.66
N GLN A 225 15.39 3.65 -6.00
CA GLN A 225 14.15 4.10 -6.65
C GLN A 225 14.40 5.35 -7.49
N LEU A 226 15.06 6.37 -6.95
CA LEU A 226 15.31 7.61 -7.70
C LEU A 226 16.18 7.37 -8.95
N ILE A 227 17.22 6.53 -8.84
CA ILE A 227 18.08 6.16 -9.97
C ILE A 227 17.29 5.40 -11.03
N LEU A 228 16.47 4.43 -10.62
CA LEU A 228 15.65 3.63 -11.53
C LEU A 228 14.61 4.48 -12.26
N LEU A 229 14.02 5.48 -11.59
CA LEU A 229 13.08 6.42 -12.21
C LEU A 229 13.76 7.33 -13.25
N VAL A 230 14.99 7.78 -12.99
CA VAL A 230 15.81 8.46 -14.01
C VAL A 230 16.09 7.54 -15.20
N GLY A 231 16.47 6.29 -14.93
CA GLY A 231 16.66 5.27 -15.95
C GLY A 231 15.40 5.06 -16.79
N LEU A 232 14.22 5.02 -16.16
CA LEU A 232 12.95 4.86 -16.86
C LEU A 232 12.69 6.01 -17.84
N VAL A 233 13.01 7.25 -17.47
CA VAL A 233 12.92 8.42 -18.38
C VAL A 233 13.88 8.25 -19.56
N ALA A 234 15.13 7.92 -19.29
CA ALA A 234 16.19 7.85 -20.29
C ALA A 234 15.96 6.71 -21.30
N PHE A 235 15.44 5.58 -20.84
CA PHE A 235 15.35 4.36 -21.62
C PHE A 235 13.93 3.98 -22.03
N ARG A 236 12.92 4.84 -21.82
CA ARG A 236 11.50 4.53 -22.13
C ARG A 236 11.24 3.95 -23.52
N GLN A 237 12.01 4.36 -24.53
CA GLN A 237 11.89 3.89 -25.92
C GLN A 237 12.45 2.48 -26.16
N HIS A 238 13.20 1.92 -25.22
CA HIS A 238 13.79 0.59 -25.31
C HIS A 238 12.96 -0.41 -24.51
N GLY A 239 11.99 -1.06 -25.16
CA GLY A 239 11.00 -1.91 -24.49
C GLY A 239 11.58 -2.90 -23.48
N ALA A 240 12.59 -3.69 -23.87
CA ALA A 240 13.19 -4.69 -22.98
C ALA A 240 13.86 -4.08 -21.75
N LEU A 241 14.53 -2.94 -21.92
CA LEU A 241 15.19 -2.23 -20.82
C LEU A 241 14.17 -1.59 -19.88
N THR A 242 13.07 -1.05 -20.41
CA THR A 242 11.95 -0.56 -19.61
C THR A 242 11.33 -1.66 -18.75
N VAL A 243 11.15 -2.88 -19.28
CA VAL A 243 10.67 -4.03 -18.48
C VAL A 243 11.66 -4.39 -17.37
N LEU A 244 12.96 -4.39 -17.68
CA LEU A 244 13.99 -4.70 -16.69
C LEU A 244 14.03 -3.64 -15.57
N ILE A 245 13.96 -2.36 -15.93
CA ILE A 245 13.88 -1.25 -14.97
C ILE A 245 12.60 -1.36 -14.14
N ALA A 246 11.46 -1.69 -14.76
CA ALA A 246 10.20 -1.89 -14.04
C ALA A 246 10.29 -3.03 -13.03
N PHE A 247 10.96 -4.14 -13.36
CA PHE A 247 11.23 -5.23 -12.41
C PHE A 247 12.05 -4.76 -11.21
N PHE A 248 13.18 -4.09 -11.43
CA PHE A 248 14.02 -3.60 -10.33
C PHE A 248 13.35 -2.47 -9.54
N TRP A 249 12.56 -1.64 -10.21
CA TRP A 249 11.75 -0.63 -9.53
C TRP A 249 10.72 -1.30 -8.62
N GLY A 250 10.02 -2.32 -9.13
CA GLY A 250 9.17 -3.19 -8.33
C GLY A 250 9.90 -3.75 -7.12
N ASN A 251 11.14 -4.25 -7.27
CA ASN A 251 11.93 -4.77 -6.15
C ASN A 251 12.12 -3.75 -5.05
N VAL A 252 12.43 -2.50 -5.36
CA VAL A 252 12.65 -1.46 -4.33
C VAL A 252 11.35 -0.81 -3.87
N SER A 253 10.30 -0.89 -4.67
CA SER A 253 8.96 -0.45 -4.33
C SER A 253 8.44 -1.18 -3.09
N TYR A 254 7.73 -0.45 -2.23
CA TYR A 254 7.25 -0.91 -0.93
C TYR A 254 8.31 -1.37 0.10
N MET A 255 9.58 -1.54 -0.26
CA MET A 255 10.63 -1.92 0.70
C MET A 255 10.86 -0.87 1.79
N TYR A 256 10.35 0.35 1.66
CA TYR A 256 10.39 1.36 2.71
C TYR A 256 9.40 1.06 3.87
N LEU A 257 8.40 0.20 3.67
CA LEU A 257 7.35 -0.06 4.67
C LEU A 257 7.91 -0.67 5.96
N VAL A 258 8.70 -1.75 5.84
CA VAL A 258 9.23 -2.47 7.03
C VAL A 258 10.20 -1.59 7.83
N PRO A 259 11.19 -0.90 7.23
CA PRO A 259 12.08 0.00 7.97
C PRO A 259 11.34 1.10 8.75
N ILE A 260 10.36 1.73 8.11
CA ILE A 260 9.56 2.80 8.71
C ILE A 260 8.71 2.24 9.85
N GLN A 261 8.01 1.13 9.63
CA GLN A 261 7.18 0.49 10.66
C GLN A 261 8.02 0.01 11.85
N HIS A 262 9.19 -0.58 11.59
CA HIS A 262 10.13 -1.01 12.63
C HIS A 262 10.55 0.16 13.52
N ARG A 263 10.96 1.29 12.91
CA ARG A 263 11.37 2.48 13.67
C ARG A 263 10.19 3.12 14.43
N LEU A 264 9.01 3.18 13.81
CA LEU A 264 7.81 3.69 14.45
C LEU A 264 7.42 2.86 15.68
N LEU A 265 7.47 1.54 15.57
CA LEU A 265 7.17 0.62 16.69
C LEU A 265 8.18 0.76 17.83
N GLY A 266 9.47 0.91 17.51
CA GLY A 266 10.51 1.18 18.51
C GLY A 266 10.28 2.46 19.32
N LEU A 267 9.54 3.44 18.78
CA LEU A 267 9.19 4.70 19.45
C LEU A 267 7.79 4.71 20.07
N ALA A 268 6.92 3.76 19.71
CA ALA A 268 5.49 3.85 20.00
C ALA A 268 5.13 3.40 21.43
N GLY A 269 5.89 2.49 22.02
CA GLY A 269 5.55 1.85 23.31
C GLY A 269 4.10 1.32 23.29
N ASP A 270 3.33 1.65 24.33
CA ASP A 270 1.91 1.28 24.47
C ASP A 270 1.00 1.82 23.36
N ARG A 271 1.48 2.77 22.54
CA ARG A 271 0.71 3.43 21.47
C ARG A 271 0.93 2.81 20.09
N SER A 272 1.55 1.63 20.01
CA SER A 272 1.86 0.93 18.76
C SER A 272 0.69 0.87 17.77
N LYS A 273 -0.53 0.57 18.26
CA LYS A 273 -1.75 0.53 17.41
C LYS A 273 -2.08 1.88 16.78
N LEU A 274 -2.00 2.97 17.55
CA LEU A 274 -2.29 4.32 17.05
C LEU A 274 -1.25 4.77 16.01
N VAL A 275 0.03 4.54 16.30
CA VAL A 275 1.13 4.92 15.40
C VAL A 275 1.06 4.18 14.07
N LEU A 276 0.80 2.88 14.09
CA LEU A 276 0.62 2.09 12.86
C LEU A 276 -0.61 2.56 12.07
N ALA A 277 -1.72 2.88 12.74
CA ALA A 277 -2.90 3.42 12.08
C ALA A 277 -2.60 4.77 11.41
N MET A 278 -1.88 5.67 12.08
CA MET A 278 -1.45 6.96 11.52
C MET A 278 -0.51 6.78 10.32
N ASN A 279 0.39 5.80 10.36
CA ASN A 279 1.29 5.49 9.25
C ASN A 279 0.53 5.01 8.00
N SER A 280 -0.41 4.08 8.17
CA SER A 280 -1.28 3.62 7.08
C SER A 280 -2.09 4.78 6.50
N SER A 281 -2.67 5.62 7.37
CA SER A 281 -3.37 6.85 6.99
C SER A 281 -2.48 7.78 6.16
N THR A 282 -1.24 8.00 6.60
CA THR A 282 -0.24 8.84 5.92
C THR A 282 0.14 8.26 4.56
N THR A 283 0.30 6.94 4.47
CA THR A 283 0.58 6.24 3.20
C THR A 283 -0.54 6.50 2.19
N PHE A 284 -1.80 6.27 2.56
CA PHE A 284 -2.92 6.52 1.64
C PHE A 284 -3.11 8.01 1.31
N ALA A 285 -2.80 8.91 2.24
CA ALA A 285 -2.79 10.34 1.96
C ALA A 285 -1.70 10.69 0.94
N GLY A 286 -0.49 10.13 1.07
CA GLY A 286 0.59 10.29 0.10
C GLY A 286 0.21 9.80 -1.29
N ILE A 287 -0.42 8.62 -1.39
CA ILE A 287 -0.92 8.09 -2.68
C ILE A 287 -1.92 9.08 -3.30
N ALA A 288 -2.88 9.59 -2.53
CA ALA A 288 -3.87 10.55 -3.03
C ALA A 288 -3.23 11.88 -3.47
N ILE A 289 -2.32 12.44 -2.66
CA ILE A 289 -1.59 13.67 -2.97
C ILE A 289 -0.76 13.49 -4.25
N SER A 290 -0.09 12.35 -4.40
CA SER A 290 0.74 12.07 -5.57
C SER A 290 -0.07 11.99 -6.87
N ALA A 291 -1.25 11.37 -6.83
CA ALA A 291 -2.15 11.33 -7.97
C ALA A 291 -2.65 12.73 -8.32
N PHE A 292 -3.07 13.52 -7.32
CA PHE A 292 -3.51 14.90 -7.56
C PHE A 292 -2.41 15.79 -8.15
N LEU A 293 -1.21 15.80 -7.53
CA LEU A 293 -0.07 16.57 -8.00
C LEU A 293 0.41 16.09 -9.38
N GLY A 294 0.46 14.78 -9.60
CA GLY A 294 0.84 14.20 -10.89
C GLY A 294 -0.10 14.63 -12.01
N GLY A 295 -1.41 14.74 -11.74
CA GLY A 295 -2.39 15.23 -12.70
C GLY A 295 -2.11 16.66 -13.15
N ILE A 296 -1.88 17.57 -12.18
CA ILE A 296 -1.52 18.97 -12.45
C ILE A 296 -0.22 19.06 -13.26
N LEU A 297 0.79 18.26 -12.89
CA LEU A 297 2.08 18.26 -13.57
C LEU A 297 1.96 17.79 -15.03
N VAL A 298 1.20 16.71 -15.27
CA VAL A 298 0.94 16.21 -16.63
C VAL A 298 0.22 17.25 -17.48
N GLU A 299 -0.77 17.95 -16.92
CA GLU A 299 -1.53 18.97 -17.63
C GLU A 299 -0.70 20.23 -17.95
N THR A 300 0.11 20.70 -17.00
CA THR A 300 0.83 21.98 -17.12
C THR A 300 2.20 21.85 -17.79
N SER A 301 2.95 20.79 -17.47
CA SER A 301 4.37 20.64 -17.79
C SER A 301 4.68 19.34 -18.53
N GLY A 302 3.67 18.52 -18.80
CA GLY A 302 3.80 17.25 -19.50
C GLY A 302 4.39 16.11 -18.66
N VAL A 303 4.34 14.91 -19.23
CA VAL A 303 4.75 13.65 -18.60
C VAL A 303 6.18 13.65 -17.99
N PRO A 304 7.23 14.23 -18.62
CA PRO A 304 8.58 14.20 -18.05
C PRO A 304 8.72 14.90 -16.69
N SER A 305 7.85 15.87 -16.40
CA SER A 305 7.85 16.61 -15.14
C SER A 305 7.59 15.70 -13.92
N LEU A 306 6.91 14.56 -14.10
CA LEU A 306 6.63 13.59 -13.05
C LEU A 306 7.91 13.02 -12.44
N ALA A 307 8.90 12.71 -13.28
CA ALA A 307 10.17 12.17 -12.82
C ALA A 307 10.98 13.23 -12.07
N ALA A 308 11.02 14.47 -12.56
CA ALA A 308 11.67 15.58 -11.86
C ALA A 308 11.04 15.83 -10.48
N ALA A 309 9.70 15.87 -10.40
CA ALA A 309 9.00 16.01 -9.13
C ALA A 309 9.27 14.84 -8.18
N SER A 310 9.26 13.59 -8.70
CA SER A 310 9.61 12.41 -7.91
C SER A 310 11.00 12.51 -7.29
N ILE A 311 12.00 12.96 -8.05
CA ILE A 311 13.38 13.14 -7.57
C ILE A 311 13.42 14.19 -6.46
N LEU A 312 12.83 15.38 -6.67
CA LEU A 312 12.83 16.45 -5.68
C LEU A 312 12.16 16.01 -4.37
N ILE A 313 10.98 15.39 -4.47
CA ILE A 313 10.22 14.92 -3.31
C ILE A 313 10.95 13.76 -2.61
N GLY A 314 11.57 12.86 -3.37
CA GLY A 314 12.33 11.74 -2.83
C GLY A 314 13.61 12.19 -2.12
N LEU A 315 14.31 13.21 -2.64
CA LEU A 315 15.46 13.83 -1.96
C LEU A 315 15.06 14.47 -0.64
N ILE A 316 13.89 15.11 -0.56
CA ILE A 316 13.33 15.59 0.71
C ILE A 316 13.06 14.42 1.66
N GLY A 317 12.48 13.32 1.15
CA GLY A 317 12.28 12.09 1.92
C GLY A 317 13.58 11.52 2.48
N ILE A 318 14.65 11.50 1.69
CA ILE A 318 16.00 11.11 2.13
C ILE A 318 16.53 12.05 3.21
N GLY A 319 16.40 13.37 3.03
CA GLY A 319 16.83 14.36 4.03
C GLY A 319 16.12 14.18 5.36
N LEU A 320 14.81 13.95 5.33
CA LEU A 320 14.02 13.63 6.53
C LEU A 320 14.42 12.28 7.14
N ALA A 321 14.71 11.27 6.31
CA ALA A 321 15.19 9.98 6.80
C ALA A 321 16.54 10.11 7.52
N VAL A 322 17.47 10.91 6.99
CA VAL A 322 18.74 11.23 7.66
C VAL A 322 18.50 11.90 9.02
N ALA A 323 17.52 12.79 9.12
CA ALA A 323 17.22 13.51 10.36
C ALA A 323 16.49 12.66 11.41
N PHE A 324 15.58 11.76 11.01
CA PHE A 324 14.65 11.09 11.94
C PHE A 324 14.80 9.56 12.03
N MET A 325 15.35 8.91 11.00
CA MET A 325 15.54 7.45 10.98
C MET A 325 16.91 7.02 11.51
N ARG A 326 17.89 7.93 11.60
CA ARG A 326 19.21 7.63 12.16
C ARG A 326 19.07 7.31 13.65
N ASP A 327 19.57 6.15 14.07
CA ASP A 327 19.52 5.75 15.48
C ASP A 327 20.22 6.78 16.38
N ALA A 328 19.63 7.09 17.53
CA ALA A 328 20.44 7.43 18.68
C ALA A 328 21.15 6.13 19.07
N ALA A 329 22.48 6.17 19.22
CA ALA A 329 23.29 5.00 19.53
C ALA A 329 22.62 4.12 20.60
N PRO A 330 22.70 2.78 20.51
CA PRO A 330 22.22 1.93 21.58
C PRO A 330 22.86 2.41 22.89
N ALA A 331 22.03 2.82 23.85
CA ALA A 331 22.49 2.97 25.22
C ALA A 331 23.14 1.63 25.56
N GLU A 332 24.45 1.68 25.86
CA GLU A 332 25.21 0.52 26.32
C GLU A 332 24.29 -0.30 27.21
N THR A 333 24.04 -1.53 26.80
CA THR A 333 23.62 -2.60 27.69
C THR A 333 24.50 -2.46 28.92
N ALA A 334 23.94 -1.86 29.98
CA ALA A 334 24.51 -1.87 31.30
C ALA A 334 24.75 -3.35 31.57
N THR A 335 26.02 -3.73 31.51
CA THR A 335 26.54 -5.02 31.90
C THR A 335 26.09 -5.25 33.33
N ALA A 336 24.91 -5.84 33.49
CA ALA A 336 24.47 -6.43 34.72
C ALA A 336 25.38 -7.64 34.93
N ALA A 337 26.48 -7.38 35.64
CA ALA A 337 27.36 -8.39 36.18
C ALA A 337 26.52 -9.45 36.91
N CYS A 338 26.81 -10.71 36.57
CA CYS A 338 26.40 -11.90 37.28
C CYS A 338 26.80 -11.81 38.78
N PRO A 339 26.06 -12.47 39.68
CA PRO A 339 26.77 -13.32 40.63
C PRO A 339 26.34 -14.79 40.52
N ARG A 340 27.33 -15.63 40.77
CA ARG A 340 27.32 -17.09 40.80
C ARG A 340 26.46 -17.65 41.93
#